data_AF-A0A7F5REX4-F1
#
_entry.id   AF-A0A7F5REX4-F1
#
_cell.length_a   1.000
_cell.length_b   1.000
_cell.length_c   1.000
_cell.angle_alpha   90.00
_cell.angle_beta   90.00
_cell.angle_gamma   90.00
#
_symmetry.space_group_name_H-M   'P 1'
#
loop_
_entity.id
_entity.type
_entity.pdbx_description
1 polymer ?
#
loop_
_entity_poly.entity_id
_entity_poly.type
_entity_poly.pdbx_seq_one_letter_code
_entity_poly.pdbx_strand_id
1 'polypeptide(L)'
;MINNGTLHYDHDRDGTHTQLAGCEAKFRNVDYDTYISVKYEHDVLTVSTDIENKAAWKECFQVKGVKLPTGYYFGFSATTGDLSDNHDIISVKMYELDQPNEAEAKEDRSNILPSATYFEPPRDHVDDAKPSSLSGIKIFLLMLVGSIALVACVVLGCMFYQKQQEQSRKRFY
;
A
#
# COMPACT_ATOMS: atom_id res chain seq x y z
N MET A 1 3.27 7.31 -12.65
CA MET A 1 4.37 6.73 -13.44
C MET A 1 4.34 7.32 -14.84
N ILE A 2 5.48 7.66 -15.42
CA ILE A 2 5.62 8.02 -16.85
C ILE A 2 6.57 6.98 -17.44
N ASN A 3 6.21 6.37 -18.57
CA ASN A 3 6.92 5.21 -19.09
C ASN A 3 7.16 5.32 -20.60
N ASN A 4 8.38 5.06 -21.03
CA ASN A 4 8.79 4.95 -22.44
C ASN A 4 8.79 3.49 -22.94
N GLY A 5 8.32 2.55 -22.13
CA GLY A 5 8.24 1.12 -22.43
C GLY A 5 9.32 0.28 -21.75
N THR A 6 10.30 0.88 -21.07
CA THR A 6 11.38 0.13 -20.41
C THR A 6 11.15 -0.10 -18.92
N LEU A 7 10.25 0.67 -18.29
CA LEU A 7 9.99 0.57 -16.85
C LEU A 7 8.90 -0.49 -16.57
N HIS A 8 9.07 -1.23 -15.49
CA HIS A 8 8.12 -2.20 -14.98
C HIS A 8 7.43 -1.66 -13.71
N TYR A 9 6.11 -1.83 -13.61
CA TYR A 9 5.36 -1.49 -12.40
C TYR A 9 5.44 -2.67 -11.42
N ASP A 10 6.14 -2.45 -10.29
CA ASP A 10 6.24 -3.44 -9.22
C ASP A 10 4.99 -3.41 -8.33
N HIS A 11 4.06 -4.34 -8.56
CA HIS A 11 2.79 -4.42 -7.83
C HIS A 11 2.99 -4.70 -6.34
N ASP A 12 3.96 -5.54 -5.98
CA ASP A 12 4.20 -5.95 -4.58
C ASP A 12 4.75 -4.81 -3.72
N ARG A 13 5.21 -3.72 -4.35
CA ARG A 13 5.78 -2.55 -3.69
C ARG A 13 5.08 -1.24 -4.06
N ASP A 14 3.80 -1.35 -4.46
CA ASP A 14 2.93 -0.25 -4.85
C ASP A 14 3.52 0.66 -5.97
N GLY A 15 4.48 0.15 -6.75
CA GLY A 15 5.17 0.90 -7.80
C GLY A 15 6.03 2.07 -7.31
N THR A 16 6.35 2.13 -6.02
CA THR A 16 7.12 3.22 -5.39
C THR A 16 8.46 3.50 -6.08
N HIS A 17 9.10 2.47 -6.65
CA HIS A 17 10.36 2.58 -7.41
C HIS A 17 10.26 3.38 -8.72
N THR A 18 9.06 3.53 -9.28
CA THR A 18 8.80 4.27 -10.53
C THR A 18 7.81 5.41 -10.31
N GLN A 19 7.62 5.80 -9.05
CA GLN A 19 6.72 6.86 -8.64
C GLN A 19 7.26 8.22 -9.07
N LEU A 20 6.40 8.99 -9.74
CA LEU A 20 6.73 10.35 -10.17
C LEU A 20 6.53 11.32 -9.00
N ALA A 21 5.32 11.27 -8.44
CA ALA A 21 4.85 11.96 -7.25
C ALA A 21 3.53 11.28 -6.83
N GLY A 22 3.05 11.56 -5.63
CA GLY A 22 1.78 11.04 -5.14
C GLY A 22 1.29 11.78 -3.88
N CYS A 23 0.03 11.54 -3.50
CA CYS A 23 -0.53 11.97 -2.24
C CYS A 23 -1.46 10.88 -1.66
N GLU A 24 -1.78 10.97 -0.38
CA GLU A 24 -2.79 10.13 0.25
C GLU A 24 -4.20 10.67 -0.04
N ALA A 25 -5.10 9.81 -0.50
CA ALA A 25 -6.49 10.13 -0.80
C ALA A 25 -7.42 9.01 -0.33
N LYS A 26 -8.35 9.31 0.59
CA LYS A 26 -9.29 8.34 1.18
C LYS A 26 -10.66 8.43 0.50
N PHE A 27 -10.80 7.81 -0.66
CA PHE A 27 -12.00 7.90 -1.51
C PHE A 27 -12.94 6.68 -1.42
N ARG A 28 -12.61 5.66 -0.63
CA ARG A 28 -13.41 4.43 -0.52
C ARG A 28 -14.54 4.58 0.51
N ASN A 29 -15.70 3.98 0.22
CA ASN A 29 -16.86 3.89 1.13
C ASN A 29 -17.36 5.24 1.67
N VAL A 30 -17.45 6.24 0.79
CA VAL A 30 -18.07 7.54 1.09
C VAL A 30 -19.50 7.60 0.54
N ASP A 31 -20.36 8.42 1.12
CA ASP A 31 -21.78 8.57 0.76
C ASP A 31 -22.05 9.73 -0.22
N TYR A 32 -21.00 10.22 -0.88
CA TYR A 32 -21.02 11.30 -1.86
C TYR A 32 -20.08 10.99 -3.03
N ASP A 33 -20.23 11.73 -4.13
CA ASP A 33 -19.40 11.55 -5.31
C ASP A 33 -17.96 11.99 -5.07
N THR A 34 -17.01 11.19 -5.58
CA THR A 34 -15.57 11.50 -5.55
C THR A 34 -15.08 11.85 -6.95
N TYR A 35 -14.29 12.91 -7.05
CA TYR A 35 -13.79 13.39 -8.33
C TYR A 35 -12.27 13.44 -8.36
N ILE A 36 -11.71 13.12 -9.53
CA ILE A 36 -10.31 13.32 -9.87
C ILE A 36 -10.22 14.22 -11.10
N SER A 37 -9.27 15.15 -11.08
CA SER A 37 -8.92 16.00 -12.21
C SER A 37 -7.46 15.78 -12.54
N VAL A 38 -7.19 15.49 -13.81
CA VAL A 38 -5.84 15.35 -14.36
C VAL A 38 -5.69 16.43 -15.42
N LYS A 39 -4.82 17.41 -15.15
CA LYS A 39 -4.56 18.53 -16.05
C LYS A 39 -3.12 18.42 -16.58
N TYR A 40 -2.97 18.54 -17.88
CA TYR A 40 -1.66 18.59 -18.53
C TYR A 40 -1.57 19.83 -19.42
N GLU A 41 -0.69 20.76 -19.05
CA GLU A 41 -0.46 22.02 -19.76
C GLU A 41 1.01 22.43 -19.66
N HIS A 42 1.61 22.95 -20.73
CA HIS A 42 3.01 23.44 -20.73
C HIS A 42 4.02 22.47 -20.09
N ASP A 43 3.92 21.17 -20.40
CA ASP A 43 4.75 20.09 -19.81
C ASP A 43 4.64 19.96 -18.27
N VAL A 44 3.54 20.46 -17.70
CA VAL A 44 3.20 20.32 -16.29
C VAL A 44 2.00 19.39 -16.16
N LEU A 45 2.18 18.32 -15.39
CA LEU A 45 1.11 17.41 -15.00
C LEU A 45 0.65 17.77 -13.57
N THR A 46 -0.61 18.15 -13.44
CA THR A 46 -1.25 18.41 -12.15
C THR A 46 -2.37 17.41 -11.93
N VAL A 47 -2.38 16.77 -10.76
CA VAL A 47 -3.49 15.92 -10.32
C VAL A 47 -4.14 16.56 -9.11
N SER A 48 -5.46 16.70 -9.16
CA SER A 48 -6.28 17.25 -8.09
C SER A 48 -7.45 16.34 -7.79
N THR A 49 -7.95 16.40 -6.57
CA THR A 49 -9.07 15.56 -6.11
C THR A 49 -10.12 16.42 -5.41
N ASP A 50 -11.38 16.02 -5.52
CA ASP A 50 -12.46 16.47 -4.65
C ASP A 50 -13.10 15.22 -4.04
N ILE A 51 -12.62 14.89 -2.84
CA ILE A 51 -12.99 13.68 -2.09
C ILE A 51 -13.45 14.00 -0.67
N GLU A 52 -13.54 15.29 -0.33
CA GLU A 52 -13.94 15.77 1.00
C GLU A 52 -15.36 16.36 1.00
N ASN A 53 -16.11 16.20 -0.11
CA ASN A 53 -17.45 16.76 -0.33
C ASN A 53 -17.49 18.29 -0.17
N LYS A 54 -16.46 18.98 -0.67
CA LYS A 54 -16.34 20.45 -0.56
C LYS A 54 -16.67 21.19 -1.85
N ALA A 55 -16.98 20.47 -2.93
CA ALA A 55 -17.13 21.04 -4.27
C ALA A 55 -15.90 21.88 -4.66
N ALA A 56 -14.70 21.43 -4.23
CA ALA A 56 -13.47 22.19 -4.33
C ALA A 56 -12.29 21.27 -4.61
N TRP A 57 -11.54 21.60 -5.66
CA TRP A 57 -10.34 20.87 -6.03
C TRP A 57 -9.21 21.12 -5.03
N LYS A 58 -8.72 20.03 -4.45
CA LYS A 58 -7.49 19.99 -3.65
C LYS A 58 -6.36 19.42 -4.50
N GLU A 59 -5.27 20.17 -4.66
CA GLU A 59 -4.08 19.66 -5.37
C GLU A 59 -3.52 18.44 -4.62
N CYS A 60 -3.33 17.34 -5.34
CA CYS A 60 -2.68 16.14 -4.85
C CYS A 60 -1.18 16.24 -5.08
N PHE A 61 -0.78 16.47 -6.34
CA PHE A 61 0.61 16.75 -6.70
C PHE A 61 0.70 17.49 -8.04
N GLN A 62 1.86 18.10 -8.26
CA GLN A 62 2.22 18.75 -9.51
C GLN A 62 3.66 18.41 -9.90
N VAL A 63 3.88 18.01 -11.15
CA VAL A 63 5.20 17.68 -11.69
C VAL A 63 5.46 18.44 -12.98
N LYS A 64 6.60 19.12 -13.06
CA LYS A 64 7.05 19.88 -14.23
C LYS A 64 8.00 19.05 -15.09
N GLY A 65 8.10 19.39 -16.37
CA GLY A 65 9.01 18.74 -17.30
C GLY A 65 8.55 17.34 -17.72
N VAL A 66 7.24 17.08 -17.65
CA VAL A 66 6.64 15.85 -18.17
C VAL A 66 6.44 16.02 -19.68
N LYS A 67 7.08 15.17 -20.47
CA LYS A 67 6.99 15.15 -21.93
C LYS A 67 6.13 13.96 -22.36
N LEU A 68 4.97 14.23 -22.96
CA LEU A 68 4.08 13.22 -23.53
C LEU A 68 3.84 13.47 -25.04
N PRO A 69 3.81 12.41 -25.87
CA PRO A 69 3.49 12.53 -27.28
C PRO A 69 1.99 12.70 -27.53
N THR A 70 1.65 13.20 -28.72
CA THR A 70 0.27 13.24 -29.22
C THR A 70 -0.13 11.91 -29.86
N GLY A 71 -1.44 11.71 -30.08
CA GLY A 71 -1.97 10.47 -30.68
C GLY A 71 -2.16 9.30 -29.71
N TYR A 72 -2.03 9.55 -28.40
CA TYR A 72 -2.30 8.56 -27.36
C TYR A 72 -3.80 8.39 -27.09
N TYR A 73 -4.12 7.31 -26.37
CA TYR A 73 -5.48 6.98 -25.96
C TYR A 73 -5.68 7.24 -24.47
N PHE A 74 -6.84 7.78 -24.11
CA PHE A 74 -7.29 7.79 -22.73
C PHE A 74 -7.94 6.45 -22.42
N GLY A 75 -7.54 5.83 -21.31
CA GLY A 75 -8.05 4.55 -20.87
C GLY A 75 -8.11 4.47 -19.36
N PHE A 76 -9.04 3.66 -18.86
CA PHE A 76 -9.24 3.41 -17.44
C PHE A 76 -9.42 1.91 -17.25
N SER A 77 -8.81 1.36 -16.20
CA SER A 77 -8.86 -0.05 -15.88
C SER A 77 -8.79 -0.24 -14.37
N ALA A 78 -9.34 -1.34 -13.87
CA ALA A 78 -9.23 -1.76 -12.49
C ALA A 78 -9.05 -3.28 -12.41
N THR A 79 -8.52 -3.76 -11.29
CA THR A 79 -8.35 -5.19 -11.02
C THR A 79 -8.54 -5.45 -9.53
N THR A 80 -8.90 -6.69 -9.19
CA THR A 80 -8.99 -7.18 -7.81
C THR A 80 -8.05 -8.38 -7.61
N GLY A 81 -7.68 -8.66 -6.36
CA GLY A 81 -6.84 -9.81 -6.00
C GLY A 81 -7.53 -10.65 -4.92
N ASP A 82 -6.78 -11.05 -3.90
CA ASP A 82 -7.32 -11.77 -2.73
C ASP A 82 -8.40 -10.98 -1.98
N LEU A 83 -8.31 -9.64 -2.04
CA LEU A 83 -9.36 -8.71 -1.61
C LEU A 83 -10.01 -8.06 -2.83
N SER A 84 -11.32 -7.80 -2.73
CA SER A 84 -12.14 -7.24 -3.80
C SER A 84 -12.87 -5.97 -3.38
N ASP A 85 -13.12 -5.08 -4.33
CA ASP A 85 -13.98 -3.91 -4.18
C ASP A 85 -14.63 -3.59 -5.54
N ASN A 86 -15.71 -2.81 -5.53
CA ASN A 86 -16.31 -2.31 -6.76
C ASN A 86 -15.51 -1.10 -7.27
N HIS A 87 -15.31 -1.03 -8.59
CA HIS A 87 -14.53 0.02 -9.24
C HIS A 87 -15.38 0.69 -10.31
N ASP A 88 -16.20 1.66 -9.91
CA ASP A 88 -17.20 2.27 -10.78
C ASP A 88 -16.71 3.60 -11.38
N ILE A 89 -16.90 3.77 -12.68
CA ILE A 89 -16.68 5.03 -13.40
C ILE A 89 -18.03 5.59 -13.82
N ILE A 90 -18.48 6.64 -13.14
CA ILE A 90 -19.79 7.24 -13.40
C ILE A 90 -19.76 8.13 -14.65
N SER A 91 -18.71 8.93 -14.82
CA SER A 91 -18.53 9.74 -16.02
C SER A 91 -17.07 10.10 -16.25
N VAL A 92 -16.73 10.36 -17.50
CA VAL A 92 -15.44 10.89 -17.92
C VAL A 92 -15.71 12.12 -18.78
N LYS A 93 -15.07 13.24 -18.44
CA LYS A 93 -15.19 14.50 -19.18
C LYS A 93 -13.80 14.96 -19.60
N MET A 94 -13.63 15.18 -20.89
CA MET A 94 -12.38 15.65 -21.48
C MET A 94 -12.56 17.08 -21.96
N TYR A 95 -11.56 17.92 -21.69
CA TYR A 95 -11.56 19.33 -22.05
C TYR A 95 -10.26 19.66 -22.76
N GLU A 96 -10.36 20.39 -23.87
CA GLU A 96 -9.22 21.04 -24.49
C GLU A 96 -8.93 22.35 -23.76
N LEU A 97 -7.65 22.68 -23.58
CA LEU A 97 -7.21 23.89 -22.88
C LEU A 97 -6.72 24.91 -23.91
N ASP A 98 -7.37 26.06 -23.96
CA ASP A 98 -6.94 27.17 -24.82
C ASP A 98 -5.65 27.80 -24.26
N GLN A 99 -4.62 27.91 -25.12
CA GLN A 99 -3.36 28.58 -24.77
C GLN A 99 -3.32 29.98 -25.39
N PRO A 100 -3.16 31.05 -24.59
CA PRO A 100 -3.17 32.43 -25.12
C PRO A 100 -1.96 32.78 -25.98
N ASN A 101 -0.89 31.97 -25.98
CA ASN A 101 0.33 32.20 -26.75
C ASN A 101 0.52 31.11 -27.82
N GLU A 102 -0.26 31.17 -28.90
CA GLU A 102 -0.12 30.28 -30.09
C GLU A 102 1.21 30.45 -30.86
N ALA A 103 2.04 31.41 -30.48
CA ALA A 103 3.27 31.80 -31.18
C ALA A 103 4.51 30.97 -30.79
N GLU A 104 4.46 30.17 -29.73
CA GLU A 104 5.48 29.15 -29.49
C GLU A 104 5.23 28.03 -30.49
N ALA A 105 6.16 27.86 -31.43
CA ALA A 105 6.07 26.91 -32.53
C ALA A 105 5.50 25.58 -32.02
N LYS A 106 4.39 25.12 -32.62
CA LYS A 106 3.80 23.80 -32.39
C LYS A 106 4.87 22.74 -32.67
N GLU A 107 5.64 22.42 -31.64
CA GLU A 107 6.62 21.34 -31.68
C GLU A 107 5.84 20.08 -32.09
N ASP A 108 6.33 19.36 -33.09
CA ASP A 108 5.72 18.10 -33.46
C ASP A 108 5.96 17.08 -32.34
N ARG A 109 4.93 16.88 -31.52
CA ARG A 109 4.95 15.95 -30.40
C ARG A 109 4.58 14.53 -30.79
N SER A 110 4.30 14.23 -32.06
CA SER A 110 3.86 12.88 -32.46
C SER A 110 4.91 11.80 -32.19
N ASN A 111 6.20 12.17 -32.20
CA ASN A 111 7.33 11.24 -32.10
C ASN A 111 8.20 11.42 -30.85
N ILE A 112 7.75 12.19 -29.85
CA ILE A 112 8.55 12.37 -28.63
C ILE A 112 8.46 11.13 -27.72
N LEU A 113 9.59 10.75 -27.14
CA LEU A 113 9.63 9.68 -26.13
C LEU A 113 9.03 10.19 -24.81
N PRO A 114 8.07 9.46 -24.20
CA PRO A 114 7.54 9.83 -22.90
C PRO A 114 8.65 9.91 -21.85
N SER A 115 8.75 11.04 -21.15
CA SER A 115 9.76 11.23 -20.11
C SER A 115 9.33 12.26 -19.07
N ALA A 116 10.02 12.30 -17.93
CA ALA A 116 9.84 13.32 -16.91
C ALA A 116 11.18 13.67 -16.27
N THR A 117 11.38 14.95 -15.95
CA THR A 117 12.64 15.44 -15.38
C THR A 117 12.81 15.06 -13.90
N TYR A 118 11.71 14.89 -13.17
CA TYR A 118 11.72 14.66 -11.72
C TYR A 118 10.96 13.39 -11.38
N PHE A 119 11.58 12.55 -10.53
CA PHE A 119 10.97 11.38 -9.91
C PHE A 119 11.11 11.49 -8.40
N GLU A 120 10.20 10.88 -7.66
CA GLU A 120 10.29 10.84 -6.20
C GLU A 120 11.54 10.04 -5.81
N PRO A 121 12.34 10.51 -4.84
CA PRO A 121 13.51 9.76 -4.41
C PRO A 121 13.08 8.38 -3.87
N PRO A 122 13.92 7.34 -4.08
CA PRO A 122 13.64 6.02 -3.51
C PRO A 122 13.41 6.14 -2.00
N ARG A 123 12.33 5.54 -1.52
CA ARG A 123 12.02 5.47 -0.09
C ARG A 123 12.90 4.40 0.55
N ASP A 124 13.46 4.70 1.72
CA ASP A 124 14.18 3.72 2.52
C ASP A 124 13.22 2.59 2.93
N HIS A 125 13.61 1.35 2.64
CA HIS A 125 12.84 0.19 3.05
C HIS A 125 13.13 -0.10 4.53
N VAL A 126 12.08 -0.07 5.36
CA VAL A 126 12.13 -0.70 6.67
C VAL A 126 11.82 -2.17 6.45
N ASP A 127 12.81 -3.04 6.66
CA ASP A 127 12.62 -4.48 6.56
C ASP A 127 11.48 -4.91 7.50
N ASP A 128 10.58 -5.76 6.99
CA ASP A 128 9.52 -6.34 7.79
C ASP A 128 10.12 -7.04 9.02
N ALA A 129 9.46 -6.90 10.18
CA ALA A 129 9.87 -7.58 11.39
C ALA A 129 9.94 -9.10 11.10
N LYS A 130 11.16 -9.65 11.13
CA LYS A 130 11.40 -11.05 10.81
C LYS A 130 10.43 -11.94 11.61
N PRO A 131 9.59 -12.76 10.96
CA PRO A 131 8.65 -13.60 11.68
C PRO A 131 9.43 -14.53 12.63
N SER A 132 8.85 -14.79 13.81
CA SER A 132 9.49 -15.60 14.84
C SER A 132 10.00 -16.92 14.23
N SER A 133 11.29 -17.24 14.40
CA SER A 133 11.91 -18.43 13.79
C SER A 133 11.40 -19.77 14.32
N LEU A 134 10.55 -19.73 15.34
CA LEU A 134 9.88 -20.89 15.89
C LEU A 134 8.68 -21.25 15.00
N SER A 135 8.94 -22.13 14.03
CA SER A 135 7.90 -22.86 13.29
C SER A 135 6.82 -23.37 14.26
N GLY A 136 5.55 -23.33 13.86
CA GLY A 136 4.42 -23.71 14.72
C GLY A 136 4.57 -25.08 15.38
N ILE A 137 5.29 -26.01 14.75
CA ILE A 137 5.62 -27.33 15.33
C ILE A 137 6.52 -27.20 16.56
N LYS A 138 7.53 -26.31 16.54
CA LYS A 138 8.41 -26.08 17.68
C LYS A 138 7.67 -25.43 18.85
N ILE A 139 6.74 -24.51 18.56
CA ILE A 139 5.88 -23.88 19.58
C ILE A 139 4.98 -24.95 20.21
N PHE A 140 4.35 -25.79 19.38
CA PHE A 140 3.51 -26.89 19.86
C PHE A 140 4.28 -27.87 20.77
N LEU A 141 5.49 -28.28 20.37
CA LEU A 141 6.33 -29.18 21.16
C LEU A 141 6.78 -28.55 22.49
N LEU A 142 7.13 -27.26 22.49
CA LEU A 142 7.49 -26.55 23.74
C LEU A 142 6.32 -26.50 24.72
N MET A 143 5.11 -26.20 24.22
CA MET A 143 3.90 -26.19 25.04
C MET A 143 3.57 -27.58 25.60
N LEU A 144 3.73 -28.63 24.79
CA LEU A 144 3.51 -30.01 25.20
C LEU A 144 4.48 -30.42 26.33
N VAL A 145 5.79 -30.21 26.14
CA VAL A 145 6.80 -30.55 27.16
C VAL A 145 6.59 -29.74 28.44
N GLY A 146 6.26 -28.45 28.32
CA GLY A 146 5.93 -27.60 29.47
C GLY A 146 4.74 -28.13 30.27
N SER A 147 3.67 -28.58 29.59
CA SER A 147 2.50 -29.15 30.25
C SER A 147 2.80 -30.46 30.97
N ILE A 148 3.61 -31.34 30.37
CA ILE A 148 4.02 -32.61 30.97
C ILE A 148 4.87 -32.35 32.23
N ALA A 149 5.80 -31.40 32.16
CA ALA A 149 6.63 -31.03 33.30
C ALA A 149 5.79 -30.47 34.47
N LEU A 150 4.79 -29.64 34.16
CA LEU A 150 3.88 -29.09 35.17
C LEU A 150 3.06 -30.17 35.85
N VAL A 151 2.50 -31.11 35.08
CA VAL A 151 1.79 -32.28 35.64
C VAL A 151 2.71 -33.13 36.52
N ALA A 152 3.93 -33.39 36.07
CA ALA A 152 4.91 -34.15 36.85
C ALA A 152 5.25 -33.45 38.19
N CYS A 153 5.45 -32.13 38.17
CA CYS A 153 5.68 -31.35 39.39
C CYS A 153 4.50 -31.41 40.36
N VAL A 154 3.26 -31.33 39.86
CA VAL A 154 2.05 -31.45 40.69
C VAL A 154 1.95 -32.84 41.32
N VAL A 155 2.15 -33.90 40.53
CA VAL A 155 2.09 -35.29 41.02
C VAL A 155 3.16 -35.54 42.08
N LEU A 156 4.42 -35.15 41.82
CA LEU A 156 5.51 -35.28 42.79
C LEU A 156 5.26 -34.47 44.06
N GLY A 157 4.70 -33.26 43.93
CA GLY A 157 4.28 -32.43 45.06
C GLY A 157 3.20 -33.09 45.91
N CYS A 158 2.16 -33.64 45.28
CA CYS A 158 1.11 -34.39 45.96
C CYS A 158 1.66 -35.64 46.66
N MET A 159 2.52 -36.41 45.99
CA MET A 159 3.15 -37.59 46.60
C MET A 159 4.01 -37.23 47.81
N PHE A 160 4.79 -36.15 47.74
CA PHE A 160 5.60 -35.68 48.86
C PHE A 160 4.72 -35.21 50.03
N TYR A 161 3.66 -34.46 49.75
CA TYR A 161 2.71 -34.00 50.76
C TYR A 161 2.02 -35.16 51.48
N GLN A 162 1.52 -36.15 50.74
CA GLN A 162 0.91 -37.36 51.31
C GLN A 162 1.89 -38.14 52.18
N LYS A 163 3.13 -38.34 51.70
CA LYS A 163 4.19 -39.02 52.45
C LYS A 163 4.55 -38.29 53.75
N GLN A 164 4.61 -36.96 53.72
CA GLN A 164 4.85 -36.14 54.90
C GLN A 164 3.70 -36.25 55.91
N GLN A 165 2.45 -36.31 55.43
CA GLN A 165 1.26 -36.47 56.28
C GLN A 165 1.18 -37.86 56.94
N GLU A 166 1.61 -38.92 56.25
CA GLU A 166 1.73 -40.25 56.86
C GLU A 166 2.82 -40.30 57.93
N GLN A 167 3.98 -39.68 57.69
CA GLN A 167 5.07 -39.63 58.67
C GLN A 167 4.72 -38.78 59.89
N SER A 168 3.98 -37.68 59.74
CA SER A 168 3.52 -36.86 60.86
C SER A 168 2.46 -37.57 61.70
N ARG A 169 1.55 -38.35 61.07
CA ARG A 169 0.58 -39.20 61.80
C ARG A 169 1.24 -40.32 62.60
N LYS A 170 2.37 -40.89 62.14
CA LYS A 170 3.10 -41.95 62.84
C LYS A 170 3.91 -41.47 64.06
N ARG A 171 4.02 -40.15 64.30
CA ARG A 171 4.68 -39.57 65.48
C ARG A 171 3.76 -39.39 66.70
N PHE A 172 2.47 -39.69 66.57
CA PHE A 172 1.45 -39.50 67.63
C PHE A 172 0.87 -40.82 68.17
N TYR A 173 1.61 -41.93 68.06
CA TYR A 173 1.33 -43.18 68.78
C TYR A 173 2.59 -43.64 69.50
#